data_AF-A0A8B8CWC0-F1
#
_entry.id   AF-A0A8B8CWC0-F1
#
_cell.length_a   1.000
_cell.length_b   1.000
_cell.length_c   1.000
_cell.angle_alpha   90.00
_cell.angle_beta   90.00
_cell.angle_gamma   90.00
#
_symmetry.space_group_name_H-M   'P 1'
#
loop_
_entity.id
_entity.type
_entity.pdbx_description
1 polymer ?
#
loop_
_entity_poly.entity_id
_entity_poly.type
_entity_poly.pdbx_seq_one_letter_code
_entity_poly.pdbx_strand_id
1 'polypeptide(L)'
;MLFVLYWCLSILILGSPFHWIHASDQAFAICADQNGFIRCEKGTKIKIISAVYGRTDDKLCPYGDTNTRTCRSLTSDIKVKWSCNGYKTCHLHASDQIFGDPCQNVSKYLEVKYRCIIKEDQDTRVKGKQIIAFNAYVAKDMTFHRNTPVNIVYDTLYFNYGNAYNPHNGFFTAPSDGLYVFSWSSLVVANTIFDAAILVNGRTKGLGNCNNEGNPAHENCSNTLPLVLKTGDKVNIRTTNANFLRKYWSSFKGWKV
;
A
#
# COMPACT_ATOMS: atom_id res chain seq x y z
N MET A 1 -72.31 22.25 37.33
CA MET A 1 -73.20 22.50 36.18
C MET A 1 -72.42 23.32 35.16
N LEU A 2 -72.51 22.93 33.87
CA LEU A 2 -71.64 23.25 32.73
C LEU A 2 -71.26 24.74 32.52
N PHE A 3 -70.09 25.02 31.91
CA PHE A 3 -69.95 25.46 30.50
C PHE A 3 -68.47 25.52 30.05
N VAL A 4 -68.27 25.43 28.73
CA VAL A 4 -67.08 24.99 27.97
C VAL A 4 -66.40 26.17 27.24
N LEU A 5 -65.15 25.94 26.77
CA LEU A 5 -64.35 26.60 25.71
C LEU A 5 -63.30 27.62 26.22
N TYR A 6 -62.04 27.71 25.75
CA TYR A 6 -61.48 27.54 24.41
C TYR A 6 -59.97 27.15 24.45
N TRP A 7 -59.49 26.60 23.34
CA TRP A 7 -58.14 26.08 23.08
C TRP A 7 -56.99 27.10 23.20
N CYS A 8 -55.80 26.63 23.60
CA CYS A 8 -54.54 27.25 23.21
C CYS A 8 -53.56 26.19 22.71
N LEU A 9 -53.12 26.37 21.47
CA LEU A 9 -52.13 25.56 20.78
C LEU A 9 -50.80 25.57 21.54
N SER A 10 -50.20 24.40 21.77
CA SER A 10 -48.75 24.28 21.76
C SER A 10 -48.35 23.02 21.00
N ILE A 11 -48.01 23.25 19.74
CA ILE A 11 -47.27 22.35 18.86
C ILE A 11 -45.92 22.05 19.54
N LEU A 12 -45.67 20.79 19.90
CA LEU A 12 -44.33 20.29 20.17
C LEU A 12 -44.00 19.23 19.10
N ILE A 13 -43.68 19.72 17.90
CA ILE A 13 -43.05 18.90 16.85
C ILE A 13 -41.56 18.76 17.19
N LEU A 14 -41.20 17.52 17.52
CA LEU A 14 -39.98 16.80 17.12
C LEU A 14 -38.66 17.58 17.11
N GLY A 15 -38.02 17.68 18.28
CA GLY A 15 -36.56 17.75 18.36
C GLY A 15 -35.96 16.34 18.39
N SER A 16 -35.94 15.63 17.27
CA SER A 16 -35.11 14.43 17.16
C SER A 16 -33.65 14.81 17.35
N PRO A 17 -32.86 14.13 18.20
CA PRO A 17 -31.41 14.29 18.19
C PRO A 17 -30.92 13.56 16.94
N PHE A 18 -31.00 14.22 15.78
CA PHE A 18 -30.26 13.79 14.61
C PHE A 18 -28.78 13.94 14.96
N HIS A 19 -28.21 12.85 15.41
CA HIS A 19 -26.78 12.67 15.47
C HIS A 19 -26.30 12.73 14.01
N TRP A 20 -25.55 13.78 13.68
CA TRP A 20 -25.00 13.97 12.35
C TRP A 20 -23.98 12.87 12.08
N ILE A 21 -24.37 11.83 11.34
CA ILE A 21 -23.39 10.90 10.75
C ILE A 21 -22.85 11.58 9.49
N HIS A 22 -21.82 12.41 9.66
CA HIS A 22 -21.00 12.84 8.54
C HIS A 22 -20.15 11.66 8.06
N ALA A 23 -20.62 10.94 7.05
CA ALA A 23 -19.77 10.02 6.30
C ALA A 23 -20.21 9.98 4.83
N SER A 24 -20.05 11.11 4.12
CA SER A 24 -20.20 11.15 2.67
C SER A 24 -19.09 10.34 2.00
N ASP A 25 -19.44 9.68 0.90
CA ASP A 25 -18.44 9.01 0.06
C ASP A 25 -17.45 10.01 -0.49
N GLN A 26 -16.17 9.67 -0.38
CA GLN A 26 -15.07 10.46 -0.90
C GLN A 26 -14.57 9.79 -2.18
N ALA A 27 -14.26 10.59 -3.20
CA ALA A 27 -13.76 10.13 -4.47
C ALA A 27 -12.56 10.97 -4.91
N PHE A 28 -11.57 10.33 -5.50
CA PHE A 28 -10.43 11.01 -6.12
C PHE A 28 -9.89 10.15 -7.27
N ALA A 29 -9.08 10.77 -8.13
CA ALA A 29 -8.39 10.10 -9.23
C ALA A 29 -6.88 10.35 -9.15
N ILE A 30 -6.09 9.32 -9.48
CA ILE A 30 -4.64 9.38 -9.63
C ILE A 30 -4.32 9.12 -11.10
N CYS A 31 -3.66 10.04 -11.80
CA CYS A 31 -3.29 9.82 -13.20
C CYS A 31 -2.25 8.69 -13.35
N ALA A 32 -2.14 8.11 -14.53
CA ALA A 32 -1.15 7.07 -14.84
C ALA A 32 0.26 7.46 -14.36
N ASP A 33 0.95 6.48 -13.77
CA ASP A 33 2.29 6.53 -13.18
C ASP A 33 2.47 7.55 -12.04
N GLN A 34 1.38 8.09 -11.50
CA GLN A 34 1.40 8.92 -10.31
C GLN A 34 1.11 8.11 -9.04
N ASN A 35 1.59 8.65 -7.92
CA ASN A 35 1.36 8.12 -6.58
C ASN A 35 0.32 8.97 -5.83
N GLY A 36 -0.47 8.32 -4.98
CA GLY A 36 -1.43 8.98 -4.11
C GLY A 36 -1.63 8.22 -2.80
N PHE A 37 -2.39 8.79 -1.88
CA PHE A 37 -2.71 8.11 -0.63
C PHE A 37 -4.08 8.48 -0.09
N ILE A 38 -4.68 7.55 0.65
CA ILE A 38 -5.89 7.76 1.45
C ILE A 38 -5.45 7.84 2.91
N ARG A 39 -6.01 8.78 3.67
CA ARG A 39 -5.78 8.86 5.12
C ARG A 39 -7.07 9.18 5.85
N CYS A 40 -7.46 8.30 6.76
CA CYS A 40 -8.58 8.51 7.66
C CYS A 40 -8.13 9.14 8.99
N GLU A 41 -9.08 9.80 9.66
CA GLU A 41 -8.90 10.39 10.98
C GLU A 41 -8.60 9.33 12.07
N LYS A 42 -8.28 9.78 13.28
CA LYS A 42 -7.97 8.85 14.38
C LYS A 42 -9.23 8.05 14.76
N GLY A 43 -9.09 6.74 14.86
CA GLY A 43 -10.19 5.84 15.24
C GLY A 43 -11.00 5.27 14.07
N THR A 44 -10.81 5.77 12.85
CA THR A 44 -11.48 5.26 11.64
C THR A 44 -10.53 4.46 10.73
N LYS A 45 -11.12 3.60 9.91
CA LYS A 45 -10.43 2.73 8.94
C LYS A 45 -11.03 2.93 7.55
N ILE A 46 -10.20 2.74 6.54
CA ILE A 46 -10.59 2.84 5.14
C ILE A 46 -11.50 1.65 4.78
N LYS A 47 -12.63 1.95 4.15
CA LYS A 47 -13.47 1.01 3.41
C LYS A 47 -13.56 1.49 1.96
N ILE A 48 -13.00 0.71 1.04
CA ILE A 48 -13.10 0.93 -0.40
C ILE A 48 -14.49 0.49 -0.86
N ILE A 49 -15.18 1.40 -1.54
CA ILE A 49 -16.50 1.18 -2.13
C ILE A 49 -16.32 0.67 -3.54
N SER A 50 -15.52 1.36 -4.35
CA SER A 50 -15.12 0.93 -5.68
C SER A 50 -13.75 1.48 -6.06
N ALA A 51 -13.04 0.77 -6.94
CA ALA A 51 -11.86 1.33 -7.61
C ALA A 51 -11.74 0.86 -9.06
N VAL A 52 -11.51 1.82 -9.97
CA VAL A 52 -11.41 1.58 -11.41
C VAL A 52 -10.09 2.14 -11.92
N TYR A 53 -9.23 1.25 -12.43
CA TYR A 53 -8.06 1.66 -13.21
C TYR A 53 -8.39 1.57 -14.70
N GLY A 54 -8.22 2.66 -15.44
CA GLY A 54 -8.56 2.73 -16.86
C GLY A 54 -8.98 4.15 -17.25
N ARG A 55 -9.96 4.26 -18.15
CA ARG A 55 -10.59 5.53 -18.52
C ARG A 55 -12.10 5.37 -18.67
N THR A 56 -12.82 6.14 -17.87
CA THR A 56 -14.29 6.18 -17.80
C THR A 56 -14.87 7.58 -18.03
N ASP A 57 -14.02 8.60 -18.07
CA ASP A 57 -14.32 10.03 -18.15
C ASP A 57 -13.25 10.71 -19.03
N ASP A 58 -13.65 11.74 -19.79
CA ASP A 58 -12.82 12.48 -20.74
C ASP A 58 -12.15 13.73 -20.14
N LYS A 59 -12.61 14.20 -18.99
CA LYS A 59 -12.09 15.39 -18.30
C LYS A 59 -11.01 15.04 -17.28
N LEU A 60 -11.06 13.85 -16.70
CA LEU A 60 -10.05 13.39 -15.74
C LEU A 60 -8.73 13.04 -16.44
N CYS A 61 -7.62 13.62 -15.98
CA CYS A 61 -6.28 13.42 -16.55
C CYS A 61 -6.27 13.60 -18.08
N PRO A 62 -6.46 14.82 -18.62
CA PRO A 62 -6.82 15.06 -20.03
C PRO A 62 -5.67 14.90 -21.03
N TYR A 63 -4.52 14.39 -20.61
CA TYR A 63 -3.35 14.17 -21.46
C TYR A 63 -3.47 12.84 -22.22
N GLY A 64 -2.98 12.77 -23.46
CA GLY A 64 -3.04 11.56 -24.30
C GLY A 64 -4.40 11.33 -24.96
N ASP A 65 -4.69 10.10 -25.39
CA ASP A 65 -6.00 9.76 -25.95
C ASP A 65 -7.06 9.62 -24.85
N THR A 66 -8.11 10.44 -24.94
CA THR A 66 -9.23 10.52 -24.01
C THR A 66 -10.56 10.04 -24.61
N ASN A 67 -10.57 9.54 -25.84
CA ASN A 67 -11.81 9.21 -26.56
C ASN A 67 -12.54 8.00 -25.97
N THR A 68 -11.81 7.08 -25.35
CA THR A 68 -12.36 5.84 -24.78
C THR A 68 -12.93 6.06 -23.38
N ARG A 69 -14.16 5.61 -23.12
CA ARG A 69 -14.83 5.66 -21.79
C ARG A 69 -15.21 4.29 -21.23
N THR A 70 -14.85 3.23 -21.93
CA THR A 70 -15.14 1.83 -21.56
C THR A 70 -13.91 1.09 -21.04
N CYS A 71 -12.77 1.76 -20.96
CA CYS A 71 -11.52 1.14 -20.53
C CYS A 71 -11.53 0.92 -19.01
N ARG A 72 -11.52 -0.34 -18.59
CA ARG A 72 -11.54 -0.73 -17.17
C ARG A 72 -10.73 -2.00 -16.93
N SER A 73 -9.82 -1.97 -15.97
CA SER A 73 -9.16 -3.18 -15.46
C SER A 73 -10.15 -4.02 -14.65
N LEU A 74 -10.23 -5.31 -14.97
CA LEU A 74 -11.09 -6.26 -14.26
C LEU A 74 -10.64 -6.52 -12.81
N THR A 75 -9.40 -6.19 -12.46
CA THR A 75 -8.79 -6.53 -11.16
C THR A 75 -8.58 -5.34 -10.26
N SER A 76 -8.80 -4.10 -10.73
CA SER A 76 -8.46 -2.89 -9.97
C SER A 76 -9.21 -2.80 -8.65
N ASP A 77 -10.51 -3.08 -8.65
CA ASP A 77 -11.35 -3.00 -7.46
C ASP A 77 -10.85 -3.93 -6.34
N ILE A 78 -10.64 -5.21 -6.68
CA ILE A 78 -10.19 -6.23 -5.72
C ILE A 78 -8.77 -5.91 -5.21
N LYS A 79 -7.85 -5.49 -6.09
CA LYS A 79 -6.49 -5.12 -5.71
C LYS A 79 -6.44 -3.92 -4.76
N VAL A 80 -7.22 -2.87 -5.02
CA VAL A 80 -7.30 -1.71 -4.12
C VAL A 80 -7.98 -2.08 -2.81
N LYS A 81 -9.02 -2.92 -2.83
CA LYS A 81 -9.64 -3.47 -1.61
C LYS A 81 -8.62 -4.24 -0.76
N TRP A 82 -7.81 -5.12 -1.36
CA TRP A 82 -6.76 -5.86 -0.66
C TRP A 82 -5.66 -4.96 -0.09
N SER A 83 -5.31 -3.88 -0.80
CA SER A 83 -4.32 -2.92 -0.33
C SER A 83 -4.84 -2.04 0.82
N CYS A 84 -6.06 -1.52 0.73
CA CYS A 84 -6.46 -0.41 1.60
C CYS A 84 -7.45 -0.76 2.71
N ASN A 85 -8.30 -1.78 2.54
CA ASN A 85 -9.36 -2.03 3.52
C ASN A 85 -8.81 -2.33 4.91
N GLY A 86 -9.38 -1.66 5.92
CA GLY A 86 -9.03 -1.88 7.33
C GLY A 86 -7.78 -1.14 7.80
N TYR A 87 -7.08 -0.43 6.93
CA TYR A 87 -5.96 0.44 7.26
C TYR A 87 -6.41 1.87 7.50
N LYS A 88 -5.59 2.63 8.23
CA LYS A 88 -5.82 4.07 8.45
C LYS A 88 -5.27 4.91 7.29
N THR A 89 -4.10 4.53 6.80
CA THR A 89 -3.42 5.17 5.67
C THR A 89 -3.16 4.10 4.63
N CYS A 90 -3.43 4.37 3.35
CA CYS A 90 -3.12 3.46 2.25
C CYS A 90 -2.40 4.24 1.14
N HIS A 91 -1.25 3.76 0.67
CA HIS A 91 -0.53 4.32 -0.47
C HIS A 91 -0.89 3.56 -1.74
N LEU A 92 -1.13 4.28 -2.82
CA LEU A 92 -1.55 3.75 -4.11
C LEU A 92 -0.65 4.30 -5.23
N HIS A 93 -0.34 3.45 -6.20
CA HIS A 93 0.42 3.81 -7.39
C HIS A 93 -0.41 3.39 -8.62
N ALA A 94 -0.79 4.35 -9.45
CA ALA A 94 -1.67 4.12 -10.60
C ALA A 94 -0.84 3.67 -11.81
N SER A 95 -0.39 2.42 -11.83
CA SER A 95 0.51 1.93 -12.88
C SER A 95 0.05 0.61 -13.49
N ASP A 96 0.36 0.44 -14.78
CA ASP A 96 0.11 -0.78 -15.56
C ASP A 96 0.82 -2.00 -14.96
N GLN A 97 1.93 -1.79 -14.25
CA GLN A 97 2.62 -2.83 -13.48
C GLN A 97 1.71 -3.46 -12.42
N ILE A 98 0.84 -2.66 -11.79
CA ILE A 98 -0.03 -3.13 -10.69
C ILE A 98 -1.35 -3.64 -11.25
N PHE A 99 -1.96 -2.91 -12.17
CA PHE A 99 -3.34 -3.12 -12.60
C PHE A 99 -3.48 -3.76 -13.99
N GLY A 100 -2.37 -3.99 -14.69
CA GLY A 100 -2.33 -4.35 -16.11
C GLY A 100 -2.62 -3.15 -17.00
N ASP A 101 -2.48 -3.34 -18.31
CA ASP A 101 -2.91 -2.35 -19.31
C ASP A 101 -4.27 -2.78 -19.92
N PRO A 102 -5.41 -2.28 -19.39
CA PRO A 102 -6.73 -2.59 -19.94
C PRO A 102 -7.03 -1.93 -21.28
N CYS A 103 -6.23 -0.94 -21.71
CA CYS A 103 -6.42 -0.24 -22.98
C CYS A 103 -5.12 0.39 -23.47
N GLN A 104 -4.56 -0.21 -24.53
CA GLN A 104 -3.35 0.29 -25.16
C GLN A 104 -3.56 1.69 -25.73
N ASN A 105 -2.54 2.55 -25.58
CA ASN A 105 -2.50 3.94 -26.09
C ASN A 105 -3.58 4.89 -25.56
N VAL A 106 -4.42 4.46 -24.63
CA VAL A 106 -5.37 5.32 -23.93
C VAL A 106 -4.76 5.79 -22.63
N SER A 107 -4.95 7.08 -22.33
CA SER A 107 -4.50 7.66 -21.07
C SER A 107 -5.33 7.12 -19.91
N LYS A 108 -4.71 6.58 -18.87
CA LYS A 108 -5.39 5.89 -17.77
C LYS A 108 -5.32 6.69 -16.47
N TYR A 109 -6.21 6.40 -15.55
CA TYR A 109 -6.18 6.86 -14.18
C TYR A 109 -6.80 5.82 -13.24
N LEU A 110 -6.43 5.87 -11.97
CA LEU A 110 -7.08 5.12 -10.90
C LEU A 110 -8.10 6.02 -10.20
N GLU A 111 -9.39 5.80 -10.45
CA GLU A 111 -10.47 6.41 -9.68
C GLU A 111 -10.81 5.53 -8.47
N VAL A 112 -10.81 6.11 -7.27
CA VAL A 112 -11.09 5.39 -6.03
C VAL A 112 -12.20 6.09 -5.26
N LYS A 113 -13.25 5.33 -4.92
CA LYS A 113 -14.32 5.75 -4.02
C LYS A 113 -14.19 5.02 -2.69
N TYR A 114 -14.18 5.77 -1.60
CA TYR A 114 -13.98 5.21 -0.26
C TYR A 114 -14.76 5.97 0.80
N ARG A 115 -14.85 5.35 1.98
CA ARG A 115 -15.36 5.98 3.21
C ARG A 115 -14.47 5.62 4.39
N CYS A 116 -14.34 6.53 5.34
CA CYS A 116 -13.70 6.26 6.63
C CYS A 116 -14.76 5.81 7.63
N ILE A 117 -14.65 4.58 8.13
CA ILE A 117 -15.62 3.99 9.07
C ILE A 117 -15.00 3.82 10.45
N ILE A 118 -15.75 4.18 11.49
CA ILE A 118 -15.47 3.74 12.86
C ILE A 118 -15.84 2.25 12.84
N LYS A 119 -14.85 1.35 12.97
CA LYS A 119 -15.07 -0.13 13.05
C LYS A 119 -16.31 -0.38 13.94
N GLU A 120 -17.40 -1.08 13.58
CA GLU A 120 -17.65 -2.28 12.77
C GLU A 120 -19.01 -2.22 12.00
N ASP A 121 -19.16 -3.05 10.96
CA ASP A 121 -20.29 -4.00 10.94
C ASP A 121 -19.74 -5.38 10.61
N GLN A 122 -20.23 -6.36 11.35
CA GLN A 122 -19.86 -7.75 11.31
C GLN A 122 -20.44 -8.40 10.06
N ASP A 123 -19.76 -8.29 8.91
CA ASP A 123 -19.87 -9.33 7.90
C ASP A 123 -18.95 -10.50 8.29
N THR A 124 -19.36 -11.24 9.30
CA THR A 124 -18.71 -12.47 9.77
C THR A 124 -18.93 -13.65 8.83
N ARG A 125 -19.59 -13.49 7.68
CA ARG A 125 -19.89 -14.61 6.78
C ARG A 125 -18.94 -14.75 5.60
N VAL A 126 -18.10 -13.75 5.31
CA VAL A 126 -16.98 -13.91 4.36
C VAL A 126 -15.75 -13.11 4.82
N LYS A 127 -15.14 -13.46 5.96
CA LYS A 127 -13.73 -13.10 6.17
C LYS A 127 -12.87 -13.92 5.20
N GLY A 128 -12.82 -13.49 3.94
CA GLY A 128 -11.77 -13.92 3.04
C GLY A 128 -10.41 -13.75 3.74
N LYS A 129 -9.55 -14.76 3.67
CA LYS A 129 -8.21 -14.73 4.26
C LYS A 129 -7.55 -13.41 3.86
N GLN A 130 -7.22 -12.56 4.84
CA GLN A 130 -6.57 -11.28 4.58
C GLN A 130 -5.24 -11.56 3.88
N ILE A 131 -5.11 -11.11 2.63
CA ILE A 131 -3.89 -11.25 1.86
C ILE A 131 -2.89 -10.22 2.37
N ILE A 132 -1.73 -10.69 2.81
CA ILE A 132 -0.62 -9.86 3.26
C ILE A 132 0.57 -10.23 2.40
N ALA A 133 0.90 -9.36 1.45
CA ALA A 133 2.03 -9.54 0.56
C ALA A 133 2.47 -8.20 -0.01
N PHE A 134 3.77 -7.99 -0.11
CA PHE A 134 4.33 -6.81 -0.75
C PHE A 134 5.48 -7.17 -1.68
N ASN A 135 5.69 -6.32 -2.68
CA ASN A 135 6.85 -6.33 -3.55
C ASN A 135 7.26 -4.87 -3.77
N ALA A 136 8.42 -4.50 -3.24
CA ALA A 136 8.98 -3.16 -3.31
C ALA A 136 10.37 -3.19 -3.95
N TYR A 137 10.76 -2.11 -4.62
CA TYR A 137 12.06 -1.94 -5.26
C TYR A 137 12.57 -0.51 -5.07
N VAL A 138 13.85 -0.30 -5.33
CA VAL A 138 14.48 1.03 -5.31
C VAL A 138 14.38 1.70 -6.67
N ALA A 139 13.82 2.91 -6.78
CA ALA A 139 13.71 3.63 -8.05
C ALA A 139 15.00 4.35 -8.48
N LYS A 140 15.96 4.52 -7.57
CA LYS A 140 17.22 5.23 -7.82
C LYS A 140 18.40 4.41 -7.33
N ASP A 141 19.52 4.55 -8.03
CA ASP A 141 20.76 3.91 -7.62
C ASP A 141 21.17 4.50 -6.27
N MET A 142 21.59 3.65 -5.34
CA MET A 142 21.99 4.07 -4.00
C MET A 142 23.48 3.86 -3.83
N THR A 143 24.13 4.82 -3.18
CA THR A 143 25.55 4.76 -2.81
C THR A 143 25.68 4.82 -1.30
N PHE A 144 26.63 4.06 -0.75
CA PHE A 144 26.82 3.94 0.70
C PHE A 144 28.28 4.10 1.08
N HIS A 145 28.53 4.54 2.31
CA HIS A 145 29.84 4.39 2.93
C HIS A 145 30.00 2.94 3.42
N ARG A 146 31.13 2.32 3.08
CA ARG A 146 31.44 0.96 3.54
C ARG A 146 31.40 0.85 5.06
N ASN A 147 31.09 -0.34 5.54
CA ASN A 147 30.98 -0.67 6.98
C ASN A 147 30.04 0.26 7.78
N THR A 148 29.12 0.97 7.09
CA THR A 148 28.15 1.86 7.73
C THR A 148 26.77 1.22 7.68
N PRO A 149 26.14 0.92 8.84
CA PRO A 149 24.79 0.38 8.85
C PRO A 149 23.73 1.41 8.46
N VAL A 150 22.98 1.12 7.40
CA VAL A 150 21.92 1.97 6.85
C VAL A 150 20.68 1.11 6.65
N ASN A 151 19.54 1.55 7.18
CA ASN A 151 18.26 0.91 6.88
C ASN A 151 17.88 1.21 5.43
N ILE A 152 17.61 0.17 4.65
CA ILE A 152 17.29 0.31 3.24
C ILE A 152 15.81 0.58 3.07
N VAL A 153 15.50 1.63 2.32
CA VAL A 153 14.13 2.02 1.97
C VAL A 153 13.92 1.66 0.50
N TYR A 154 13.12 0.63 0.25
CA TYR A 154 12.65 0.27 -1.09
C TYR A 154 11.43 1.16 -1.37
N ASP A 155 11.71 2.31 -1.96
CA ASP A 155 10.80 3.47 -2.03
C ASP A 155 9.64 3.31 -3.02
N THR A 156 9.70 2.32 -3.89
CA THR A 156 8.72 2.13 -4.95
C THR A 156 7.99 0.80 -4.82
N LEU A 157 6.66 0.82 -4.93
CA LEU A 157 5.82 -0.36 -4.76
C LEU A 157 5.40 -0.93 -6.12
N TYR A 158 5.62 -2.23 -6.30
CA TYR A 158 4.94 -3.02 -7.32
C TYR A 158 3.56 -3.48 -6.82
N PHE A 159 3.46 -3.89 -5.55
CA PHE A 159 2.18 -3.97 -4.82
C PHE A 159 2.43 -4.03 -3.31
N ASN A 160 1.38 -3.80 -2.50
CA ASN A 160 1.45 -3.83 -1.04
C ASN A 160 0.09 -4.26 -0.44
N TYR A 161 -0.33 -5.49 -0.73
CA TYR A 161 -1.56 -6.06 -0.19
C TYR A 161 -1.45 -6.20 1.33
N GLY A 162 -2.49 -5.75 2.04
CA GLY A 162 -2.44 -5.62 3.48
C GLY A 162 -1.49 -4.53 3.97
N ASN A 163 -1.05 -3.60 3.11
CA ASN A 163 -0.37 -2.34 3.42
C ASN A 163 0.56 -2.42 4.65
N ALA A 164 1.35 -3.48 4.68
CA ALA A 164 2.16 -3.87 5.83
C ALA A 164 3.59 -3.34 5.68
N TYR A 165 4.03 -3.11 4.44
CA TYR A 165 5.28 -2.43 4.13
C TYR A 165 5.09 -0.93 4.01
N ASN A 166 6.01 -0.14 4.56
CA ASN A 166 6.00 1.31 4.44
C ASN A 166 7.19 1.79 3.57
N PRO A 167 6.93 2.26 2.34
CA PRO A 167 7.99 2.67 1.40
C PRO A 167 8.67 3.99 1.79
N HIS A 168 8.22 4.70 2.84
CA HIS A 168 8.87 5.93 3.29
C HIS A 168 9.97 5.67 4.32
N ASN A 169 9.91 4.53 5.02
CA ASN A 169 10.86 4.22 6.10
C ASN A 169 11.48 2.83 6.01
N GLY A 170 11.05 2.00 5.04
CA GLY A 170 11.67 0.70 4.77
C GLY A 170 11.22 -0.44 5.67
N PHE A 171 10.23 -0.23 6.53
CA PHE A 171 9.76 -1.24 7.48
C PHE A 171 8.51 -1.98 6.99
N PHE A 172 8.54 -3.30 7.09
CA PHE A 172 7.34 -4.13 7.19
C PHE A 172 6.91 -4.22 8.66
N THR A 173 5.61 -4.05 8.95
CA THR A 173 5.02 -4.26 10.27
C THR A 173 4.01 -5.39 10.19
N ALA A 174 4.22 -6.48 10.95
CA ALA A 174 3.34 -7.63 10.92
C ALA A 174 1.91 -7.25 11.38
N PRO A 175 0.89 -7.33 10.51
CA PRO A 175 -0.47 -6.92 10.86
C PRO A 175 -1.22 -7.99 11.68
N SER A 176 -0.68 -9.21 11.74
CA SER A 176 -1.23 -10.33 12.51
C SER A 176 -0.12 -11.36 12.79
N ASP A 177 -0.33 -12.20 13.80
CA ASP A 177 0.54 -13.33 14.10
C ASP A 177 0.59 -14.31 12.92
N GLY A 178 1.77 -14.91 12.67
CA GLY A 178 1.91 -16.01 11.72
C GLY A 178 3.31 -16.19 11.16
N LEU A 179 3.40 -17.14 10.23
CA LEU A 179 4.60 -17.36 9.43
C LEU A 179 4.61 -16.43 8.23
N TYR A 180 5.73 -15.76 8.02
CA TYR A 180 5.99 -14.90 6.89
C TYR A 180 7.25 -15.37 6.17
N VAL A 181 7.27 -15.25 4.84
CA VAL A 181 8.48 -15.46 4.04
C VAL A 181 8.92 -14.11 3.53
N PHE A 182 10.22 -13.83 3.65
CA PHE A 182 10.84 -12.63 3.12
C PHE A 182 11.96 -13.01 2.16
N SER A 183 12.07 -12.25 1.08
CA SER A 183 13.15 -12.35 0.11
C SER A 183 13.62 -10.95 -0.27
N TRP A 184 14.93 -10.73 -0.33
CA TRP A 184 15.49 -9.53 -0.92
C TRP A 184 16.54 -9.90 -1.95
N SER A 185 16.54 -9.15 -3.04
CA SER A 185 17.51 -9.29 -4.13
C SER A 185 18.28 -7.99 -4.28
N SER A 186 19.57 -8.10 -4.56
CA SER A 186 20.50 -6.99 -4.67
C SER A 186 21.27 -7.13 -5.96
N LEU A 187 21.24 -6.12 -6.83
CA LEU A 187 22.12 -6.03 -7.98
C LEU A 187 23.19 -4.98 -7.71
N VAL A 188 24.45 -5.37 -7.90
CA VAL A 188 25.63 -4.52 -7.74
C VAL A 188 26.36 -4.39 -9.08
N VAL A 189 27.05 -3.26 -9.29
CA VAL A 189 27.87 -3.02 -10.49
C VAL A 189 29.29 -3.50 -10.28
N ALA A 190 30.11 -3.47 -11.33
CA ALA A 190 31.51 -3.86 -11.28
C ALA A 190 32.24 -3.32 -10.06
N ASN A 191 32.97 -4.17 -9.34
CA ASN A 191 33.80 -3.83 -8.18
C ASN A 191 33.04 -3.19 -6.99
N THR A 192 31.75 -3.47 -6.83
CA THR A 192 30.94 -2.97 -5.71
C THR A 192 30.36 -4.10 -4.85
N ILE A 193 29.87 -3.76 -3.65
CA ILE A 193 29.38 -4.71 -2.67
C ILE A 193 28.08 -4.22 -2.04
N PHE A 194 27.22 -5.17 -1.70
CA PHE A 194 26.03 -4.96 -0.90
C PHE A 194 25.77 -6.15 0.03
N ASP A 195 26.48 -6.15 1.17
CA ASP A 195 26.19 -7.06 2.26
C ASP A 195 25.16 -6.44 3.19
N ALA A 196 24.16 -7.23 3.55
CA ALA A 196 23.05 -6.77 4.36
C ALA A 196 22.52 -7.86 5.28
N ALA A 197 21.74 -7.43 6.25
CA ALA A 197 21.02 -8.30 7.17
C ALA A 197 19.53 -7.97 7.14
N ILE A 198 18.72 -9.00 7.35
CA ILE A 198 17.32 -8.82 7.71
C ILE A 198 17.21 -8.80 9.24
N LEU A 199 16.50 -7.80 9.76
CA LEU A 199 16.33 -7.56 11.18
C LEU A 199 14.86 -7.72 11.57
N VAL A 200 14.61 -8.30 12.74
CA VAL A 200 13.31 -8.26 13.42
C VAL A 200 13.48 -7.49 14.72
N ASN A 201 12.74 -6.38 14.86
CA ASN A 201 12.82 -5.48 16.01
C ASN A 201 14.28 -5.09 16.36
N GLY A 202 15.07 -4.80 15.33
CA GLY A 202 16.47 -4.40 15.48
C GLY A 202 17.47 -5.56 15.71
N ARG A 203 17.01 -6.82 15.79
CA ARG A 203 17.87 -7.99 15.95
C ARG A 203 18.06 -8.73 14.63
N THR A 204 19.30 -8.98 14.23
CA THR A 204 19.63 -9.74 13.03
C THR A 204 19.04 -11.15 13.07
N LYS A 205 18.40 -11.55 11.97
CA LYS A 205 17.81 -12.89 11.78
C LYS A 205 18.39 -13.66 10.59
N GLY A 206 19.03 -12.97 9.66
CA GLY A 206 19.69 -13.58 8.52
C GLY A 206 20.64 -12.60 7.86
N LEU A 207 21.65 -13.14 7.18
CA LEU A 207 22.66 -12.39 6.44
C LEU A 207 22.47 -12.64 4.94
N GLY A 208 22.81 -11.65 4.14
CA GLY A 208 22.92 -11.72 2.69
C GLY A 208 24.22 -11.09 2.26
N ASN A 209 24.93 -11.78 1.38
CA ASN A 209 26.20 -11.34 0.82
C ASN A 209 26.00 -11.07 -0.66
N CYS A 210 26.50 -9.93 -1.12
CA CYS A 210 26.57 -9.62 -2.53
C CYS A 210 27.87 -8.89 -2.84
N ASN A 211 28.96 -9.66 -2.91
CA ASN A 211 30.29 -9.14 -3.17
C ASN A 211 30.65 -9.31 -4.65
N ASN A 212 30.88 -8.20 -5.34
CA ASN A 212 31.29 -8.15 -6.73
C ASN A 212 32.68 -7.49 -6.91
N GLU A 213 33.52 -7.53 -5.87
CA GLU A 213 34.90 -7.07 -5.93
C GLU A 213 35.74 -7.92 -6.89
N GLY A 214 36.54 -7.26 -7.73
CA GLY A 214 37.39 -7.93 -8.71
C GLY A 214 36.65 -8.43 -9.95
N ASN A 215 35.33 -8.25 -10.03
CA ASN A 215 34.51 -8.66 -11.17
C ASN A 215 34.10 -7.42 -12.00
N PRO A 216 34.37 -7.40 -13.32
CA PRO A 216 34.02 -6.29 -14.21
C PRO A 216 32.54 -6.28 -14.66
N ALA A 217 31.78 -7.33 -14.38
CA ALA A 217 30.36 -7.44 -14.75
C ALA A 217 29.43 -7.01 -13.59
N HIS A 218 28.12 -7.12 -13.82
CA HIS A 218 27.12 -7.01 -12.75
C HIS A 218 26.97 -8.34 -12.02
N GLU A 219 26.64 -8.28 -10.73
CA GLU A 219 26.30 -9.44 -9.91
C GLU A 219 24.92 -9.25 -9.29
N ASN A 220 24.13 -10.33 -9.22
CA ASN A 220 22.79 -10.34 -8.66
C ASN A 220 22.67 -11.44 -7.61
N CYS A 221 22.40 -11.04 -6.37
CA CYS A 221 22.33 -11.92 -5.23
C CYS A 221 20.93 -11.88 -4.62
N SER A 222 20.45 -13.00 -4.11
CA SER A 222 19.16 -13.08 -3.44
C SER A 222 19.22 -13.95 -2.20
N ASN A 223 18.52 -13.53 -1.15
CA ASN A 223 18.40 -14.29 0.10
C ASN A 223 16.92 -14.40 0.45
N THR A 224 16.55 -15.56 1.02
CA THR A 224 15.17 -15.86 1.41
C THR A 224 15.16 -16.60 2.73
N LEU A 225 14.26 -16.21 3.63
CA LEU A 225 14.07 -16.91 4.90
C LEU A 225 12.62 -16.82 5.41
N PRO A 226 12.14 -17.87 6.08
CA PRO A 226 10.91 -17.83 6.87
C PRO A 226 11.14 -17.15 8.23
N LEU A 227 10.16 -16.36 8.69
CA LEU A 227 10.12 -15.73 10.01
C LEU A 227 8.74 -15.91 10.65
N VAL A 228 8.69 -16.43 11.87
CA VAL A 228 7.48 -16.43 12.69
C VAL A 228 7.41 -15.10 13.42
N LEU A 229 6.36 -14.32 13.15
CA LEU A 229 6.21 -12.96 13.67
C LEU A 229 4.96 -12.83 14.56
N LYS A 230 5.06 -11.93 15.53
CA LYS A 230 3.95 -11.42 16.33
C LYS A 230 3.41 -10.12 15.74
N THR A 231 2.13 -9.87 15.99
CA THR A 231 1.47 -8.62 15.61
C THR A 231 2.27 -7.42 16.11
N GLY A 232 2.65 -6.51 15.21
CA GLY A 232 3.45 -5.32 15.52
C GLY A 232 4.96 -5.50 15.36
N ASP A 233 5.47 -6.73 15.14
CA ASP A 233 6.88 -6.95 14.84
C ASP A 233 7.28 -6.18 13.58
N LYS A 234 8.46 -5.54 13.65
CA LYS A 234 9.02 -4.73 12.58
C LYS A 234 10.16 -5.45 11.89
N VAL A 235 10.09 -5.56 10.57
CA VAL A 235 11.10 -6.20 9.72
C VAL A 235 11.68 -5.17 8.75
N ASN A 236 13.00 -5.14 8.62
CA ASN A 236 13.68 -4.30 7.64
C ASN A 236 15.01 -4.92 7.17
N ILE A 237 15.53 -4.43 6.05
CA ILE A 237 16.89 -4.72 5.58
C ILE A 237 17.82 -3.61 6.05
N ARG A 238 19.01 -3.96 6.53
CA ARG A 238 20.05 -3.02 6.95
C ARG A 238 21.40 -3.47 6.39
N THR A 239 22.17 -2.54 5.82
CA THR A 239 23.53 -2.85 5.35
C THR A 239 24.44 -3.26 6.51
N THR A 240 25.37 -4.16 6.24
CA THR A 240 26.51 -4.47 7.11
C THR A 240 27.79 -3.90 6.49
N ASN A 241 28.00 -4.16 5.21
CA ASN A 241 29.07 -3.56 4.41
C ASN A 241 28.59 -3.38 2.96
N ALA A 242 28.40 -2.13 2.54
CA ALA A 242 27.89 -1.84 1.21
C ALA A 242 28.51 -0.55 0.66
N ASN A 243 28.60 -0.44 -0.65
CA ASN A 243 28.89 0.84 -1.33
C ASN A 243 27.97 1.15 -2.51
N PHE A 244 27.21 0.18 -3.04
CA PHE A 244 26.29 0.40 -4.15
C PHE A 244 25.08 -0.52 -4.11
N LEU A 245 23.93 -0.05 -4.59
CA LEU A 245 22.75 -0.86 -4.90
C LEU A 245 22.04 -0.33 -6.15
N ARG A 246 21.81 -1.18 -7.15
CA ARG A 246 21.20 -0.79 -8.43
C ARG A 246 19.69 -0.58 -8.32
N LYS A 247 19.18 0.51 -8.91
CA LYS A 247 17.74 0.75 -9.13
C LYS A 247 17.05 -0.33 -9.96
N TYR A 248 15.76 -0.50 -9.74
CA TYR A 248 14.82 -1.40 -10.42
C TYR A 248 15.11 -2.91 -10.33
N TRP A 249 16.38 -3.30 -10.22
CA TRP A 249 16.82 -4.69 -10.13
C TRP A 249 16.93 -5.18 -8.68
N SER A 250 17.04 -4.25 -7.73
CA SER A 250 17.10 -4.57 -6.31
C SER A 250 15.73 -4.41 -5.66
N SER A 251 15.28 -5.44 -4.94
CA SER A 251 13.90 -5.52 -4.43
C SER A 251 13.81 -6.20 -3.07
N PHE A 252 12.76 -5.88 -2.32
CA PHE A 252 12.38 -6.54 -1.08
C PHE A 252 10.92 -6.96 -1.15
N LYS A 253 10.69 -8.24 -0.86
CA LYS A 253 9.40 -8.91 -1.02
C LYS A 253 9.10 -9.71 0.24
N GLY A 254 7.82 -9.86 0.53
CA GLY A 254 7.41 -10.78 1.57
C GLY A 254 5.92 -11.00 1.60
N TRP A 255 5.51 -12.15 2.13
CA TRP A 255 4.11 -12.54 2.23
C TRP A 255 3.86 -13.42 3.44
N LYS A 256 2.62 -13.39 3.92
CA LYS A 256 2.14 -14.32 4.95
C LYS A 256 1.77 -15.65 4.31
N VAL A 257 2.18 -16.76 4.94
CA VAL A 257 1.81 -18.13 4.56
C VAL A 257 0.40 -18.46 5.05
#